data_AF-A0A7S3RD46-F1
#
_entry.id   AF-A0A7S3RD46-F1
#
_cell.length_a   1.000
_cell.length_b   1.000
_cell.length_c   1.000
_cell.angle_alpha   90.00
_cell.angle_beta   90.00
_cell.angle_gamma   90.00
#
_symmetry.space_group_name_H-M   'P 1'
#
loop_
_entity.id
_entity.type
_entity.pdbx_description
1 polymer ?
#
loop_
_entity_poly.entity_id
_entity_poly.type
_entity_poly.pdbx_seq_one_letter_code
_entity_poly.pdbx_strand_id
1 'polypeptide(L)'
;RRRRRRRARMSEQPVWCVHSDPCGICCVCVTYVLIVFADFVVCTQLLLPWLGLTTGCCLLCAAFLTVSGLALASHMRTMLTDPGAVPTEYQPANLLHDEAALPMCSRCNGFKPPRAHHCSQCNRCIMKMDHHCPWVNNCVGANNQKHFVLFVSYTALLSLFAIILLALRMMNGLQAGMPHGHGSLSPHSYSAGRGNEHPASVLYLFLLFFESILFGLFTAAMMCEQVASILSDQTGIERLKHDYAPTEHRSALRNLSDTFGRPLSLLWLLPTPVRFNGLTWWDLLPMEHPDGHDIQ
;
A
#
# COMPACT_ATOMS: atom_id res chain seq x y z
N ARG A 1 15.88 6.26 -38.26
CA ARG A 1 15.33 4.87 -38.18
C ARG A 1 15.16 4.34 -36.75
N ARG A 2 16.17 4.38 -35.85
CA ARG A 2 16.03 3.97 -34.43
C ARG A 2 14.96 4.75 -33.63
N ARG A 3 14.87 6.08 -33.80
CA ARG A 3 13.81 6.93 -33.19
C ARG A 3 12.39 6.57 -33.66
N ARG A 4 12.20 6.26 -34.96
CA ARG A 4 10.91 5.80 -35.51
C ARG A 4 10.52 4.40 -35.00
N ARG A 5 11.47 3.47 -34.87
CA ARG A 5 11.22 2.14 -34.26
C ARG A 5 10.90 2.22 -32.76
N ARG A 6 11.46 3.18 -32.02
CA ARG A 6 11.08 3.47 -30.63
C ARG A 6 9.69 4.08 -30.50
N ARG A 7 9.32 5.04 -31.36
CA ARG A 7 7.94 5.58 -31.43
C ARG A 7 6.90 4.48 -31.67
N ALA A 8 7.16 3.57 -32.63
CA ALA A 8 6.26 2.46 -32.93
C ALA A 8 6.08 1.47 -31.77
N ARG A 9 7.16 1.13 -31.04
CA ARG A 9 7.06 0.27 -29.84
C ARG A 9 6.32 0.90 -28.65
N MET A 10 6.17 2.23 -28.62
CA MET A 10 5.55 2.96 -27.51
C MET A 10 4.07 3.28 -27.77
N SER A 11 3.68 3.45 -29.03
CA SER A 11 2.25 3.41 -29.42
C SER A 11 1.63 2.02 -29.26
N GLU A 12 2.44 0.99 -28.98
CA GLU A 12 2.05 -0.41 -28.81
C GLU A 12 1.92 -0.85 -27.34
N GLN A 13 2.04 0.06 -26.35
CA GLN A 13 1.81 -0.25 -24.92
C GLN A 13 0.47 0.33 -24.44
N PRO A 14 -0.68 -0.24 -24.86
CA PRO A 14 -2.00 0.26 -24.45
C PRO A 14 -2.26 0.05 -22.95
N VAL A 15 -1.50 -0.83 -22.28
CA VAL A 15 -1.73 -1.24 -20.89
C VAL A 15 -0.67 -0.63 -19.97
N TRP A 16 -1.07 -0.14 -18.81
CA TRP A 16 -0.18 0.41 -17.76
C TRP A 16 0.53 -0.67 -16.94
N CYS A 17 -0.01 -1.89 -16.96
CA CYS A 17 0.45 -3.01 -16.15
C CYS A 17 1.84 -3.48 -16.62
N VAL A 18 2.77 -3.58 -15.66
CA VAL A 18 4.15 -4.01 -15.91
C VAL A 18 4.21 -5.54 -15.87
N HIS A 19 4.22 -6.16 -17.05
CA HIS A 19 4.27 -7.62 -17.18
C HIS A 19 5.70 -8.20 -17.25
N SER A 20 6.72 -7.34 -17.35
CA SER A 20 8.11 -7.74 -17.59
C SER A 20 9.07 -7.20 -16.52
N ASP A 21 8.66 -7.25 -15.26
CA ASP A 21 9.51 -6.96 -14.09
C ASP A 21 9.65 -8.22 -13.20
N PRO A 22 10.68 -9.06 -13.44
CA PRO A 22 10.91 -10.26 -12.63
C PRO A 22 11.14 -9.97 -11.15
N CYS A 23 11.74 -8.82 -10.84
CA CYS A 23 11.96 -8.39 -9.45
C CYS A 23 10.61 -8.11 -8.77
N GLY A 24 9.75 -7.31 -9.43
CA GLY A 24 8.42 -7.02 -8.95
C GLY A 24 7.55 -8.27 -8.75
N ILE A 25 7.57 -9.20 -9.70
CA ILE A 25 6.86 -10.48 -9.57
C ILE A 25 7.35 -11.28 -8.35
N CYS A 26 8.67 -11.38 -8.18
CA CYS A 26 9.25 -12.06 -7.01
C CYS A 26 8.82 -11.39 -5.71
N CYS A 27 8.91 -10.06 -5.62
CA CYS A 27 8.50 -9.31 -4.43
C CYS A 27 7.01 -9.52 -4.12
N VAL A 28 6.12 -9.50 -5.12
CA VAL A 28 4.69 -9.79 -4.92
C VAL A 28 4.46 -11.20 -4.39
N CYS A 29 5.13 -12.21 -4.96
CA CYS A 29 5.05 -13.58 -4.46
C CYS A 29 5.51 -13.68 -3.00
N VAL A 30 6.63 -13.03 -2.66
CA VAL A 30 7.14 -12.98 -1.29
C VAL A 30 6.14 -12.31 -0.34
N THR A 31 5.56 -11.16 -0.72
CA THR A 31 4.53 -10.48 0.09
C THR A 31 3.40 -11.43 0.47
N TYR A 32 2.89 -12.21 -0.49
CA TYR A 32 1.81 -13.16 -0.22
C TYR A 32 2.22 -14.32 0.68
N VAL A 33 3.41 -14.88 0.44
CA VAL A 33 3.94 -15.98 1.25
C VAL A 33 4.10 -15.52 2.70
N LEU A 34 4.64 -14.33 2.93
CA LEU A 34 4.83 -13.77 4.27
C LEU A 34 3.50 -13.55 4.99
N ILE A 35 2.52 -12.91 4.35
CA ILE A 35 1.21 -12.67 4.99
C ILE A 35 0.50 -14.01 5.34
N VAL A 36 0.49 -14.98 4.42
CA VAL A 36 -0.12 -16.29 4.68
C VAL A 36 0.65 -17.07 5.75
N PHE A 37 1.97 -16.96 5.77
CA PHE A 37 2.79 -17.53 6.83
C PHE A 37 2.46 -16.91 8.18
N ALA A 38 2.36 -15.59 8.28
CA ALA A 38 1.97 -14.90 9.50
C ALA A 38 0.58 -15.33 10.00
N ASP A 39 -0.41 -15.42 9.09
CA ASP A 39 -1.75 -15.93 9.41
C ASP A 39 -1.70 -17.36 9.97
N PHE A 40 -0.95 -18.25 9.31
CA PHE A 40 -0.76 -19.63 9.76
C PHE A 40 -0.13 -19.69 11.15
N VAL A 41 0.98 -18.98 11.38
CA VAL A 41 1.71 -19.03 12.65
C VAL A 41 0.89 -18.40 13.78
N VAL A 42 0.27 -17.23 13.55
CA VAL A 42 -0.55 -16.56 14.58
C VAL A 42 -1.75 -17.41 14.98
N CYS A 43 -2.48 -17.98 14.02
CA CYS A 43 -3.65 -18.78 14.35
C CYS A 43 -3.29 -20.15 14.95
N THR A 44 -2.32 -20.87 14.36
CA THR A 44 -2.09 -22.29 14.70
C THR A 44 -0.95 -22.55 15.66
N GLN A 45 0.08 -21.70 15.68
CA GLN A 45 1.27 -21.88 16.52
C GLN A 45 1.27 -20.95 17.73
N LEU A 46 0.55 -19.83 17.66
CA LEU A 46 0.47 -18.84 18.74
C LEU A 46 -0.85 -18.93 19.51
N LEU A 47 -1.98 -18.60 18.87
CA LEU A 47 -3.27 -18.46 19.55
C LEU A 47 -3.89 -19.81 19.94
N LEU A 48 -3.98 -20.77 19.01
CA LEU A 48 -4.60 -22.07 19.29
C LEU A 48 -3.90 -22.84 20.43
N PRO A 49 -2.55 -22.95 20.47
CA PRO A 49 -1.87 -23.63 21.58
C PRO A 49 -1.95 -22.83 22.89
N TRP A 50 -2.04 -21.51 22.82
CA TRP A 50 -2.09 -20.66 24.02
C TRP A 50 -3.48 -20.61 24.66
N LEU A 51 -4.53 -20.47 23.85
CA LEU A 51 -5.88 -20.19 24.30
C LEU A 51 -6.86 -21.35 24.06
N GLY A 52 -6.44 -22.41 23.35
CA GLY A 52 -7.32 -23.50 22.92
C GLY A 52 -8.45 -23.01 22.01
N LEU A 53 -9.48 -23.85 21.80
CA LEU A 53 -10.69 -23.49 21.04
C LEU A 53 -11.68 -22.69 21.89
N THR A 54 -11.20 -21.63 22.54
CA THR A 54 -12.06 -20.70 23.31
C THR A 54 -12.65 -19.62 22.41
N THR A 55 -13.76 -19.01 22.82
CA THR A 55 -14.35 -17.86 22.13
C THR A 55 -13.33 -16.73 21.94
N GLY A 56 -12.48 -16.47 22.94
CA GLY A 56 -11.40 -15.49 22.86
C GLY A 56 -10.40 -15.81 21.75
N CYS A 57 -9.97 -17.07 21.61
CA CYS A 57 -9.11 -17.50 20.50
C CYS A 57 -9.77 -17.25 19.15
N CYS A 58 -11.03 -17.64 18.97
CA CYS A 58 -11.76 -17.46 17.72
C CYS A 58 -11.90 -15.97 17.35
N LEU A 59 -12.20 -15.11 18.33
CA LEU A 59 -12.30 -13.66 18.12
C LEU A 59 -10.97 -13.03 17.74
N LEU A 60 -9.87 -13.41 18.39
CA LEU A 60 -8.54 -12.90 18.06
C LEU A 60 -8.06 -13.38 16.68
N CYS A 61 -8.29 -14.66 16.34
CA CYS A 61 -8.04 -15.17 14.99
C CYS A 61 -8.87 -14.42 13.95
N ALA A 62 -10.17 -14.24 14.17
CA ALA A 62 -11.04 -13.52 13.26
C ALA A 62 -10.61 -12.05 13.08
N ALA A 63 -10.21 -11.38 14.16
CA ALA A 63 -9.69 -10.02 14.09
C ALA A 63 -8.39 -9.94 13.28
N PHE A 64 -7.43 -10.82 13.55
CA PHE A 64 -6.16 -10.87 12.82
C PHE A 64 -6.38 -11.14 11.31
N LEU A 65 -7.18 -12.16 10.99
CA LEU A 65 -7.52 -12.52 9.61
C LEU A 65 -8.33 -11.43 8.90
N THR A 66 -9.14 -10.64 9.61
CA THR A 66 -9.85 -9.50 9.02
C THR A 66 -8.87 -8.41 8.59
N VAL A 67 -7.89 -8.08 9.44
CA VAL A 67 -6.84 -7.11 9.08
C VAL A 67 -5.97 -7.66 7.95
N SER A 68 -5.63 -8.96 7.95
CA SER A 68 -4.92 -9.64 6.86
C SER A 68 -5.69 -9.55 5.55
N GLY A 69 -6.99 -9.87 5.56
CA GLY A 69 -7.86 -9.74 4.40
C GLY A 69 -7.92 -8.31 3.85
N LEU A 70 -7.96 -7.29 4.72
CA LEU A 70 -7.89 -5.88 4.32
C LEU A 70 -6.53 -5.50 3.74
N ALA A 71 -5.42 -5.99 4.30
CA ALA A 71 -4.07 -5.78 3.78
C ALA A 71 -3.93 -6.39 2.37
N LEU A 72 -4.35 -7.65 2.18
CA LEU A 72 -4.32 -8.37 0.91
C LEU A 72 -5.20 -7.69 -0.14
N ALA A 73 -6.41 -7.29 0.23
CA ALA A 73 -7.31 -6.57 -0.68
C ALA A 73 -6.73 -5.20 -1.08
N SER A 74 -6.12 -4.47 -0.14
CA SER A 74 -5.46 -3.19 -0.41
C SER A 74 -4.23 -3.35 -1.30
N HIS A 75 -3.43 -4.39 -1.06
CA HIS A 75 -2.29 -4.77 -1.89
C HIS A 75 -2.74 -5.06 -3.33
N MET A 76 -3.79 -5.87 -3.49
CA MET A 76 -4.37 -6.19 -4.80
C MET A 76 -4.88 -4.99 -5.56
N ARG A 77 -5.58 -4.08 -4.87
CA ARG A 77 -6.00 -2.83 -5.49
C ARG A 77 -4.82 -1.96 -5.88
N THR A 78 -3.75 -1.91 -5.08
CA THR A 78 -2.56 -1.14 -5.44
C THR A 78 -1.89 -1.69 -6.71
N MET A 79 -1.77 -3.02 -6.80
CA MET A 79 -1.15 -3.71 -7.92
C MET A 79 -1.97 -3.60 -9.21
N LEU A 80 -3.31 -3.74 -9.12
CA LEU A 80 -4.17 -3.91 -10.29
C LEU A 80 -4.86 -2.61 -10.74
N THR A 81 -4.83 -1.55 -9.92
CA THR A 81 -5.37 -0.24 -10.31
C THR A 81 -4.35 0.55 -11.12
N ASP A 82 -4.82 1.19 -12.20
CA ASP A 82 -4.03 2.17 -12.94
C ASP A 82 -3.55 3.28 -11.98
N PRO A 83 -2.23 3.49 -11.81
CA PRO A 83 -1.70 4.49 -10.89
C PRO A 83 -1.95 5.95 -11.30
N GLY A 84 -2.56 6.19 -12.47
CA GLY A 84 -2.71 7.51 -13.07
C GLY A 84 -1.80 7.66 -14.29
N ALA A 85 -1.71 6.61 -15.09
CA ALA A 85 -0.97 6.61 -16.34
C ALA A 85 -1.46 7.71 -17.29
N VAL A 86 -0.54 8.52 -17.79
CA VAL A 86 -0.85 9.57 -18.78
C VAL A 86 -1.24 8.90 -20.11
N PRO A 87 -2.39 9.27 -20.71
CA PRO A 87 -2.79 8.81 -22.05
C PRO A 87 -1.79 9.25 -23.12
N THR A 88 -1.62 8.44 -24.17
CA THR A 88 -0.70 8.75 -25.27
C THR A 88 -1.13 9.96 -26.09
N GLU A 89 -2.43 10.18 -26.16
CA GLU A 89 -3.14 11.23 -26.86
C GLU A 89 -3.39 12.47 -25.99
N TYR A 90 -2.82 12.52 -24.77
CA TYR A 90 -2.93 13.69 -23.90
C TYR A 90 -2.53 14.97 -24.64
N GLN A 91 -3.49 15.88 -24.79
CA GLN A 91 -3.27 17.25 -25.22
C GLN A 91 -3.72 18.23 -24.14
N PRO A 92 -2.92 19.25 -23.83
CA PRO A 92 -3.28 20.25 -22.84
C PRO A 92 -4.37 21.18 -23.39
N ALA A 93 -5.41 21.47 -22.59
CA ALA A 93 -6.58 22.26 -23.02
C ALA A 93 -6.30 23.73 -23.40
N ASN A 94 -5.09 24.24 -23.18
CA ASN A 94 -4.71 25.63 -23.47
C ASN A 94 -3.47 25.71 -24.37
N LEU A 95 -3.42 24.89 -25.43
CA LEU A 95 -2.35 24.95 -26.44
C LEU A 95 -2.15 26.36 -27.02
N LEU A 96 -3.23 27.16 -27.09
CA LEU A 96 -3.26 28.47 -27.74
C LEU A 96 -2.48 29.58 -27.03
N HIS A 97 -2.13 29.44 -25.74
CA HIS A 97 -1.55 30.55 -24.98
C HIS A 97 -0.03 30.47 -24.80
N ASP A 98 0.61 29.29 -24.81
CA ASP A 98 2.08 29.20 -24.71
C ASP A 98 2.65 27.79 -25.03
N GLU A 99 2.64 27.37 -26.30
CA GLU A 99 3.22 26.07 -26.72
C GLU A 99 4.70 25.92 -26.31
N ALA A 100 5.43 27.03 -26.13
CA ALA A 100 6.87 27.03 -25.87
C ALA A 100 7.26 26.59 -24.46
N ALA A 101 6.32 26.56 -23.50
CA ALA A 101 6.61 26.27 -22.09
C ALA A 101 6.05 24.93 -21.57
N LEU A 102 5.30 24.18 -22.37
CA LEU A 102 4.64 22.96 -21.88
C LEU A 102 5.64 21.80 -21.77
N PRO A 103 5.80 21.20 -20.57
CA PRO A 103 6.79 20.16 -20.38
C PRO A 103 6.45 18.95 -21.25
N MET A 104 7.46 18.46 -21.97
CA MET A 104 7.34 17.25 -22.78
C MET A 104 8.19 16.13 -22.19
N CYS A 105 7.69 14.90 -22.29
CA CYS A 105 8.50 13.74 -21.97
C CYS A 105 9.27 13.29 -23.21
N SER A 106 10.60 13.41 -23.20
CA SER A 106 11.46 12.97 -24.31
C SER A 106 11.40 11.46 -24.57
N ARG A 107 11.07 10.67 -23.54
CA ARG A 107 10.91 9.22 -23.63
C ARG A 107 9.55 8.85 -24.22
N CYS A 108 8.46 9.41 -23.69
CA CYS A 108 7.10 9.17 -24.20
C CYS A 108 6.82 9.87 -25.54
N ASN A 109 7.58 10.91 -25.88
CA ASN A 109 7.33 11.76 -27.04
C ASN A 109 5.88 12.30 -27.04
N GLY A 110 5.48 12.86 -25.90
CA GLY A 110 4.16 13.46 -25.71
C GLY A 110 4.20 14.52 -24.63
N PHE A 111 3.12 15.30 -24.54
CA PHE A 111 2.95 16.28 -23.49
C PHE A 111 2.91 15.61 -22.12
N LYS A 112 3.49 16.29 -21.14
CA LYS A 112 3.58 15.83 -19.77
C LYS A 112 2.68 16.74 -18.93
N PRO A 113 1.56 16.25 -18.38
CA PRO A 113 0.74 17.04 -17.48
C PRO A 113 1.57 17.53 -16.27
N PRO A 114 1.16 18.63 -15.62
CA PRO A 114 1.77 19.08 -14.37
C PRO A 114 1.84 17.94 -13.35
N ARG A 115 2.92 17.91 -12.55
CA ARG A 115 3.16 16.88 -11.50
C ARG A 115 3.26 15.42 -11.99
N ALA A 116 3.16 15.16 -13.30
CA ALA A 116 3.47 13.83 -13.81
C ALA A 116 4.99 13.57 -13.74
N HIS A 117 5.44 12.32 -13.72
CA HIS A 117 6.84 11.97 -13.97
C HIS A 117 6.95 10.67 -14.76
N HIS A 118 8.02 10.51 -15.54
CA HIS A 118 8.25 9.30 -16.31
C HIS A 118 8.90 8.21 -15.45
N CYS A 119 8.24 7.07 -15.34
CA CYS A 119 8.80 5.87 -14.73
C CYS A 119 9.46 5.00 -15.81
N SER A 120 10.74 4.68 -15.64
CA SER A 120 11.45 3.79 -16.58
C SER A 120 10.96 2.35 -16.53
N GLN A 121 10.46 1.90 -15.38
CA GLN A 121 10.04 0.51 -15.19
C GLN A 121 8.65 0.29 -15.81
N CYS A 122 7.73 1.23 -15.60
CA CYS A 122 6.44 1.26 -16.29
C CYS A 122 6.52 1.77 -17.74
N ASN A 123 7.67 2.33 -18.14
CA ASN A 123 7.92 2.95 -19.44
C ASN A 123 6.85 3.98 -19.89
N ARG A 124 6.29 4.72 -18.93
CA ARG A 124 5.25 5.73 -19.17
C ARG A 124 5.27 6.84 -18.13
N CYS A 125 4.61 7.95 -18.45
CA CYS A 125 4.38 9.03 -17.49
C CYS A 125 3.24 8.66 -16.55
N ILE A 126 3.41 8.92 -15.26
CA ILE A 126 2.42 8.68 -14.20
C ILE A 126 2.08 10.02 -13.54
N MET A 127 0.80 10.31 -13.38
CA MET A 127 0.26 11.49 -12.70
C MET A 127 0.54 11.43 -11.20
N LYS A 128 1.00 12.56 -10.65
CA LYS A 128 1.40 12.68 -9.23
C LYS A 128 2.26 11.49 -8.80
N MET A 129 3.24 11.13 -9.65
CA MET A 129 4.09 9.97 -9.42
C MET A 129 4.84 10.16 -8.10
N ASP A 130 4.71 9.20 -7.20
CA ASP A 130 5.51 9.17 -5.99
C ASP A 130 6.73 8.27 -6.19
N HIS A 131 6.50 6.98 -6.46
CA HIS A 131 7.60 6.04 -6.74
C HIS A 131 7.12 4.84 -7.55
N HIS A 132 8.08 4.03 -8.00
CA HIS A 132 7.82 2.68 -8.49
C HIS A 132 8.15 1.69 -7.38
N CYS A 133 7.20 0.83 -7.02
CA CYS A 133 7.33 -0.06 -5.89
C CYS A 133 7.34 -1.52 -6.38
N PRO A 134 8.48 -2.22 -6.29
CA PRO A 134 8.57 -3.64 -6.67
C PRO A 134 7.61 -4.52 -5.87
N TRP A 135 7.37 -4.19 -4.59
CA TRP A 135 6.50 -4.97 -3.69
C TRP A 135 5.05 -5.04 -4.13
N VAL A 136 4.57 -4.07 -4.92
CA VAL A 136 3.22 -4.08 -5.53
C VAL A 136 3.28 -4.23 -7.04
N ASN A 137 4.47 -4.49 -7.61
CA ASN A 137 4.75 -4.56 -9.06
C ASN A 137 4.05 -3.46 -9.89
N ASN A 138 4.00 -2.24 -9.34
CA ASN A 138 3.30 -1.12 -9.95
C ASN A 138 3.90 0.21 -9.47
N CYS A 139 3.60 1.29 -10.20
CA CYS A 139 3.82 2.62 -9.68
C CYS A 139 2.80 2.97 -8.59
N VAL A 140 3.19 3.83 -7.65
CA VAL A 140 2.29 4.52 -6.75
C VAL A 140 2.14 5.96 -7.26
N GLY A 141 0.92 6.33 -7.60
CA GLY A 141 0.56 7.63 -8.17
C GLY A 141 -0.83 8.08 -7.75
N ALA A 142 -1.35 9.11 -8.41
CA ALA A 142 -2.60 9.79 -8.04
C ALA A 142 -3.77 8.83 -7.76
N ASN A 143 -3.95 7.81 -8.60
CA ASN A 143 -5.18 7.02 -8.61
C ASN A 143 -5.12 5.73 -7.76
N ASN A 144 -3.92 5.33 -7.29
CA ASN A 144 -3.77 4.17 -6.40
C ASN A 144 -3.09 4.46 -5.06
N GLN A 145 -2.71 5.72 -4.78
CA GLN A 145 -2.08 6.12 -3.51
C GLN A 145 -2.90 5.72 -2.28
N LYS A 146 -4.25 5.87 -2.32
CA LYS A 146 -5.14 5.40 -1.23
C LYS A 146 -4.91 3.92 -0.90
N HIS A 147 -4.89 3.08 -1.93
CA HIS A 147 -4.73 1.63 -1.75
C HIS A 147 -3.37 1.29 -1.17
N PHE A 148 -2.33 1.99 -1.62
CA PHE A 148 -0.97 1.80 -1.10
C PHE A 148 -0.88 2.18 0.38
N VAL A 149 -1.45 3.33 0.77
CA VAL A 149 -1.47 3.77 2.18
C VAL A 149 -2.21 2.76 3.06
N LEU A 150 -3.36 2.25 2.60
CA LEU A 150 -4.10 1.21 3.33
C LEU A 150 -3.29 -0.08 3.45
N PHE A 151 -2.62 -0.52 2.38
CA PHE A 151 -1.77 -1.70 2.40
C PHE A 151 -0.65 -1.59 3.45
N VAL A 152 0.14 -0.51 3.43
CA VAL A 152 1.24 -0.35 4.40
C VAL A 152 0.73 -0.14 5.83
N SER A 153 -0.40 0.54 6.01
CA SER A 153 -1.02 0.73 7.33
C SER A 153 -1.50 -0.59 7.92
N TYR A 154 -2.22 -1.42 7.15
CA TYR A 154 -2.70 -2.71 7.63
C TYR A 154 -1.57 -3.72 7.85
N THR A 155 -0.51 -3.67 7.05
CA THR A 155 0.67 -4.52 7.24
C THR A 155 1.44 -4.14 8.51
N ALA A 156 1.61 -2.84 8.77
CA ALA A 156 2.19 -2.35 10.02
C ALA A 156 1.32 -2.74 11.23
N LEU A 157 -0.01 -2.66 11.11
CA LEU A 157 -0.95 -3.08 12.15
C LEU A 157 -0.87 -4.59 12.42
N LEU A 158 -0.79 -5.44 11.39
CA LEU A 158 -0.61 -6.89 11.55
C LEU A 158 0.69 -7.22 12.29
N SER A 159 1.78 -6.56 11.90
CA SER A 159 3.09 -6.73 12.52
C SER A 159 3.05 -6.36 14.00
N LEU A 160 2.45 -5.21 14.34
CA LEU A 160 2.27 -4.78 15.72
C LEU A 160 1.37 -5.74 16.49
N PHE A 161 0.27 -6.21 15.89
CA PHE A 161 -0.65 -7.15 16.52
C PHE A 161 0.08 -8.48 16.84
N ALA A 162 0.86 -9.03 15.90
CA ALA A 162 1.65 -10.24 16.11
C ALA A 162 2.67 -10.06 17.26
N ILE A 163 3.40 -8.94 17.29
CA ILE A 163 4.37 -8.63 18.36
C ILE A 163 3.69 -8.54 19.73
N ILE A 164 2.53 -7.86 19.80
CA ILE A 164 1.77 -7.75 21.06
C ILE A 164 1.32 -9.13 21.53
N LEU A 165 0.77 -9.97 20.65
CA LEU A 165 0.35 -11.33 21.01
C LEU A 165 1.53 -12.19 21.47
N LEU A 166 2.67 -12.12 20.79
CA LEU A 166 3.91 -12.80 21.19
C LEU A 166 4.37 -12.36 22.60
N ALA A 167 4.38 -11.05 22.86
CA ALA A 167 4.77 -10.50 24.15
C ALA A 167 3.81 -10.93 25.27
N LEU A 168 2.49 -10.88 25.02
CA LEU A 168 1.47 -11.30 25.99
C LEU A 168 1.60 -12.80 26.32
N ARG A 169 1.79 -13.66 25.31
CA ARG A 169 2.04 -15.10 25.53
C ARG A 169 3.30 -15.33 26.36
N MET A 170 4.38 -14.62 26.06
CA MET A 170 5.64 -14.71 26.81
C MET A 170 5.48 -14.28 28.27
N MET A 171 4.83 -13.14 28.53
CA MET A 171 4.59 -12.64 29.88
C MET A 171 3.73 -13.60 30.71
N ASN A 172 2.68 -14.18 30.10
CA ASN A 172 1.84 -15.18 30.77
C ASN A 172 2.64 -16.43 31.16
N GLY A 173 3.52 -16.90 30.26
CA GLY A 173 4.44 -18.02 30.56
C GLY A 173 5.40 -17.73 31.71
N LEU A 174 5.98 -16.52 31.76
CA LEU A 174 6.88 -16.09 32.83
C LEU A 174 6.15 -16.01 34.18
N GLN A 175 4.94 -15.44 34.21
CA GLN A 175 4.14 -15.31 35.44
C GLN A 175 3.70 -16.68 36.00
N ALA A 176 3.32 -17.61 35.14
CA ALA A 176 2.97 -18.98 35.54
C ALA A 176 4.19 -19.78 36.06
N GLY A 177 5.41 -19.40 35.68
CA GLY A 177 6.66 -19.98 36.18
C GLY A 177 7.07 -19.49 37.57
N MET A 178 6.47 -18.41 38.08
CA MET A 178 6.79 -17.82 39.38
C MET A 178 5.98 -18.51 40.50
N PRO A 179 6.60 -18.97 41.60
CA PRO A 179 5.95 -19.76 42.66
C PRO A 179 4.86 -19.03 43.46
N HIS A 180 4.63 -17.73 43.23
CA HIS A 180 3.68 -16.91 44.01
C HIS A 180 2.73 -16.03 43.17
N GLY A 181 2.50 -16.36 41.90
CA GLY A 181 1.55 -15.63 41.06
C GLY A 181 0.09 -15.90 41.42
N HIS A 182 -0.51 -15.08 42.31
CA HIS A 182 -1.97 -15.00 42.47
C HIS A 182 -2.60 -14.34 41.23
N GLY A 183 -2.75 -15.12 40.15
CA GLY A 183 -3.41 -14.70 38.91
C GLY A 183 -4.44 -15.74 38.51
N SER A 184 -5.64 -15.62 39.08
CA SER A 184 -6.81 -16.43 38.74
C SER A 184 -7.17 -16.26 37.26
N LEU A 185 -6.97 -17.32 36.46
CA LEU A 185 -7.83 -17.77 35.37
C LEU A 185 -7.35 -19.18 34.94
N SER A 186 -8.01 -20.19 35.51
CA SER A 186 -8.07 -21.59 35.04
C SER A 186 -6.81 -22.48 35.19
N PRO A 187 -6.81 -23.47 36.11
CA PRO A 187 -5.76 -24.48 36.25
C PRO A 187 -5.72 -25.57 35.16
N HIS A 188 -6.62 -25.57 34.17
CA HIS A 188 -6.69 -26.64 33.17
C HIS A 188 -5.84 -26.43 31.90
N SER A 189 -5.21 -25.27 31.73
CA SER A 189 -4.41 -24.93 30.53
C SER A 189 -2.91 -25.17 30.68
N TYR A 190 -2.40 -25.49 31.89
CA TYR A 190 -0.96 -25.55 32.14
C TYR A 190 -0.32 -26.96 32.00
N SER A 191 -1.13 -28.03 31.89
CA SER A 191 -0.57 -29.40 31.79
C SER A 191 -0.05 -29.78 30.38
N ALA A 192 -0.33 -28.97 29.34
CA ALA A 192 0.04 -29.32 27.97
C ALA A 192 1.40 -28.73 27.50
N GLY A 193 1.98 -27.75 28.20
CA GLY A 193 3.01 -26.88 27.60
C GLY A 193 4.46 -27.06 28.08
N ARG A 194 4.73 -27.78 29.18
CA ARG A 194 6.11 -27.86 29.72
C ARG A 194 6.93 -29.04 29.21
N GLY A 195 6.35 -29.93 28.41
CA GLY A 195 6.94 -31.24 28.11
C GLY A 195 7.46 -31.48 26.69
N ASN A 196 6.95 -30.81 25.65
CA ASN A 196 7.36 -31.04 24.25
C ASN A 196 6.73 -29.99 23.31
N GLU A 197 7.05 -28.69 23.45
CA GLU A 197 6.81 -27.79 22.31
C GLU A 197 7.72 -28.27 21.17
N HIS A 198 7.11 -28.68 20.05
CA HIS A 198 7.86 -29.23 18.93
C HIS A 198 8.87 -28.18 18.46
N PRO A 199 10.16 -28.51 18.24
CA PRO A 199 11.19 -27.54 17.86
C PRO A 199 10.80 -26.65 16.66
N ALA A 200 10.00 -27.19 15.74
CA ALA A 200 9.45 -26.44 14.61
C ALA A 200 8.50 -25.29 15.04
N SER A 201 7.68 -25.45 16.07
CA SER A 201 6.78 -24.39 16.56
C SER A 201 7.58 -23.21 17.11
N VAL A 202 8.65 -23.48 17.86
CA VAL A 202 9.58 -22.44 18.34
C VAL A 202 10.24 -21.72 17.16
N LEU A 203 10.68 -22.47 16.15
CA LEU A 203 11.25 -21.89 14.93
C LEU A 203 10.23 -20.98 14.20
N TYR A 204 8.98 -21.40 14.05
CA TYR A 204 7.95 -20.60 13.39
C TYR A 204 7.65 -19.30 14.14
N LEU A 205 7.55 -19.35 15.47
CA LEU A 205 7.34 -18.15 16.30
C LEU A 205 8.53 -17.20 16.25
N PHE A 206 9.75 -17.75 16.22
CA PHE A 206 10.98 -16.97 16.02
C PHE A 206 10.95 -16.26 14.66
N LEU A 207 10.67 -16.98 13.57
CA LEU A 207 10.56 -16.41 12.23
C LEU A 207 9.49 -15.31 12.17
N LEU A 208 8.31 -15.54 12.75
CA LEU A 208 7.24 -14.54 12.84
C LEU A 208 7.70 -13.27 13.58
N PHE A 209 8.47 -13.40 14.66
CA PHE A 209 8.99 -12.25 15.41
C PHE A 209 9.92 -11.39 14.54
N PHE A 210 10.87 -12.00 13.84
CA PHE A 210 11.79 -11.26 12.96
C PHE A 210 11.08 -10.66 11.75
N GLU A 211 10.15 -11.41 11.15
CA GLU A 211 9.31 -10.91 10.06
C GLU A 211 8.51 -9.68 10.50
N SER A 212 7.84 -9.76 11.65
CA SER A 212 7.01 -8.68 12.18
C SER A 212 7.84 -7.43 12.50
N ILE A 213 9.07 -7.58 13.01
CA ILE A 213 9.94 -6.43 13.26
C ILE A 213 10.44 -5.83 11.94
N LEU A 214 11.01 -6.65 11.07
CA LEU A 214 11.64 -6.17 9.84
C LEU A 214 10.62 -5.48 8.93
N PHE A 215 9.53 -6.18 8.59
CA PHE A 215 8.50 -5.65 7.70
C PHE A 215 7.60 -4.65 8.42
N GLY A 216 7.37 -4.79 9.72
CA GLY A 216 6.60 -3.83 10.51
C GLY A 216 7.29 -2.46 10.58
N LEU A 217 8.60 -2.41 10.84
CA LEU A 217 9.34 -1.15 10.86
C LEU A 217 9.42 -0.52 9.46
N PHE A 218 9.68 -1.34 8.44
CA PHE A 218 9.72 -0.87 7.05
C PHE A 218 8.38 -0.27 6.61
N THR A 219 7.26 -0.99 6.83
CA THR A 219 5.93 -0.52 6.45
C THR A 219 5.45 0.67 7.29
N ALA A 220 5.80 0.74 8.58
CA ALA A 220 5.54 1.89 9.41
C ALA A 220 6.28 3.15 8.93
N ALA A 221 7.57 3.02 8.55
CA ALA A 221 8.33 4.13 7.98
C ALA A 221 7.71 4.62 6.67
N MET A 222 7.38 3.70 5.75
CA MET A 222 6.70 4.07 4.50
C MET A 222 5.33 4.71 4.74
N MET A 223 4.56 4.23 5.73
CA MET A 223 3.28 4.85 6.11
C MET A 223 3.48 6.30 6.56
N CYS A 224 4.47 6.55 7.43
CA CYS A 224 4.79 7.90 7.88
C CYS A 224 5.20 8.82 6.71
N GLU A 225 6.01 8.33 5.77
CA GLU A 225 6.40 9.09 4.58
C GLU A 225 5.20 9.43 3.68
N GLN A 226 4.31 8.46 3.44
CA GLN A 226 3.11 8.69 2.62
C GLN A 226 2.16 9.68 3.28
N VAL A 227 1.91 9.54 4.59
CA VAL A 227 1.07 10.49 5.34
C VAL A 227 1.69 11.89 5.30
N ALA A 228 3.00 12.02 5.53
CA ALA A 228 3.69 13.30 5.44
C ALA A 228 3.58 13.91 4.04
N SER A 229 3.78 13.12 2.99
CA SER A 229 3.63 13.53 1.58
C SER A 229 2.22 14.04 1.26
N ILE A 230 1.19 13.35 1.76
CA ILE A 230 -0.20 13.78 1.60
C ILE A 230 -0.43 15.09 2.34
N LEU A 231 -0.01 15.18 3.60
CA LEU A 231 -0.21 16.37 4.43
C LEU A 231 0.52 17.61 3.88
N SER A 232 1.69 17.44 3.28
CA SER A 232 2.43 18.53 2.61
C SER A 232 2.00 18.77 1.16
N ASP A 233 1.07 17.98 0.62
CA ASP A 233 0.69 17.92 -0.81
C ASP A 233 1.90 17.86 -1.76
N GLN A 234 2.96 17.16 -1.38
CA GLN A 234 4.19 17.04 -2.16
C GLN A 234 4.66 15.59 -2.20
N THR A 235 4.86 15.03 -3.40
CA THR A 235 5.44 13.69 -3.55
C THR A 235 6.93 13.69 -3.22
N GLY A 236 7.50 12.49 -3.01
CA GLY A 236 8.94 12.36 -2.82
C GLY A 236 9.76 12.92 -4.00
N ILE A 237 9.29 12.69 -5.24
CA ILE A 237 9.95 13.19 -6.45
C ILE A 237 9.90 14.71 -6.53
N GLU A 238 8.74 15.32 -6.24
CA GLU A 238 8.55 16.77 -6.28
C GLU A 238 9.49 17.48 -5.30
N ARG A 239 9.62 16.93 -4.09
CA ARG A 239 10.54 17.44 -3.06
C ARG A 239 12.01 17.30 -3.48
N LEU A 240 12.41 16.17 -4.08
CA LEU A 240 13.79 15.94 -4.52
C LEU A 240 14.18 16.77 -5.75
N LYS A 241 13.23 17.04 -6.65
CA LYS A 241 13.47 17.83 -7.86
C LYS A 241 13.25 19.32 -7.68
N HIS A 242 12.65 19.72 -6.56
CA HIS A 242 12.23 21.09 -6.29
C HIS A 242 11.38 21.68 -7.44
N ASP A 243 10.55 20.84 -8.08
CA ASP A 243 9.76 21.23 -9.27
C ASP A 243 8.27 21.47 -8.96
N TYR A 244 7.86 21.34 -7.70
CA TYR A 244 6.53 21.70 -7.23
C TYR A 244 6.53 22.20 -5.77
N ALA A 245 5.84 23.32 -5.53
CA ALA A 245 5.56 23.84 -4.20
C ALA A 245 4.07 24.24 -4.11
N PRO A 246 3.35 23.86 -3.03
CA PRO A 246 1.98 24.31 -2.82
C PRO A 246 1.94 25.84 -2.72
N THR A 247 1.07 26.47 -3.50
CA THR A 247 0.91 27.94 -3.53
C THR A 247 0.00 28.46 -2.42
N GLU A 248 -0.88 27.62 -1.90
CA GLU A 248 -1.86 27.97 -0.87
C GLU A 248 -1.73 27.08 0.36
N HIS A 249 -1.96 27.67 1.53
CA HIS A 249 -2.07 26.90 2.76
C HIS A 249 -3.38 26.11 2.77
N ARG A 250 -3.28 24.78 2.72
CA ARG A 250 -4.42 23.86 2.72
C ARG A 250 -4.53 23.15 4.08
N SER A 251 -5.75 22.91 4.52
CA SER A 251 -5.99 22.13 5.73
C SER A 251 -5.65 20.65 5.53
N ALA A 252 -5.18 20.00 6.60
CA ALA A 252 -4.86 18.57 6.59
C ALA A 252 -6.03 17.69 6.09
N LEU A 253 -7.26 18.02 6.52
CA LEU A 253 -8.46 17.31 6.09
C LEU A 253 -8.69 17.43 4.58
N ARG A 254 -8.43 18.60 3.98
CA ARG A 254 -8.59 18.82 2.54
C ARG A 254 -7.61 17.95 1.74
N ASN A 255 -6.36 17.89 2.19
CA ASN A 255 -5.30 17.09 1.56
C ASN A 255 -5.56 15.58 1.69
N LEU A 256 -5.98 15.13 2.88
CA LEU A 256 -6.41 13.75 3.08
C LEU A 256 -7.61 13.43 2.19
N SER A 257 -8.58 14.33 2.10
CA SER A 257 -9.77 14.12 1.27
C SER A 257 -9.47 14.07 -0.23
N ASP A 258 -8.42 14.76 -0.70
CA ASP A 258 -7.94 14.64 -2.09
C ASP A 258 -7.37 13.24 -2.38
N THR A 259 -6.91 12.52 -1.35
CA THR A 259 -6.34 11.16 -1.50
C THR A 259 -7.39 10.07 -1.24
N PHE A 260 -8.19 10.22 -0.19
CA PHE A 260 -9.11 9.17 0.27
C PHE A 260 -10.55 9.33 -0.24
N GLY A 261 -10.89 10.50 -0.77
CA GLY A 261 -12.19 10.81 -1.37
C GLY A 261 -13.05 11.74 -0.52
N ARG A 262 -14.14 12.22 -1.13
CA ARG A 262 -15.11 13.16 -0.54
C ARG A 262 -16.55 12.68 -0.76
N PRO A 263 -17.43 12.79 0.26
CA PRO A 263 -17.16 13.31 1.62
C PRO A 263 -16.35 12.33 2.49
N LEU A 264 -15.95 12.78 3.69
CA LEU A 264 -15.34 11.90 4.69
C LEU A 264 -16.28 10.73 5.01
N SER A 265 -15.76 9.51 4.95
CA SER A 265 -16.57 8.29 5.01
C SER A 265 -15.78 7.11 5.57
N LEU A 266 -16.46 6.11 6.12
CA LEU A 266 -15.86 4.82 6.49
C LEU A 266 -15.20 4.11 5.30
N LEU A 267 -15.58 4.45 4.06
CA LEU A 267 -14.91 3.99 2.85
C LEU A 267 -13.44 4.41 2.76
N TRP A 268 -12.99 5.38 3.56
CA TRP A 268 -11.57 5.73 3.66
C TRP A 268 -10.72 4.55 4.15
N LEU A 269 -11.30 3.69 4.99
CA LEU A 269 -10.66 2.50 5.55
C LEU A 269 -10.85 1.27 4.64
N LEU A 270 -11.58 1.38 3.54
CA LEU A 270 -11.79 0.24 2.64
C LEU A 270 -11.04 0.45 1.33
N PRO A 271 -10.49 -0.62 0.72
CA PRO A 271 -9.80 -0.57 -0.55
C PRO A 271 -10.81 -0.49 -1.72
N THR A 272 -11.64 0.55 -1.68
CA THR A 272 -12.60 0.92 -2.70
C THR A 272 -12.08 2.11 -3.52
N PRO A 273 -12.48 2.23 -4.80
CA PRO A 273 -12.09 3.37 -5.63
C PRO A 273 -12.39 4.71 -4.96
N VAL A 274 -11.49 5.67 -5.15
CA VAL A 274 -11.66 7.04 -4.66
C VAL A 274 -12.81 7.71 -5.42
N ARG A 275 -13.68 8.42 -4.70
CA ARG A 275 -14.75 9.23 -5.30
C ARG A 275 -14.69 10.65 -4.76
N PHE A 276 -14.99 11.61 -5.62
CA PHE A 276 -15.04 13.04 -5.34
C PHE A 276 -16.47 13.53 -5.63
N ASN A 277 -17.36 13.44 -4.64
CA ASN A 277 -18.78 13.80 -4.80
C ASN A 277 -19.46 13.08 -5.99
N GLY A 278 -19.07 11.83 -6.25
CA GLY A 278 -19.58 11.03 -7.37
C GLY A 278 -18.63 10.92 -8.56
N LEU A 279 -17.64 11.81 -8.67
CA LEU A 279 -16.63 11.80 -9.74
C LEU A 279 -15.41 10.94 -9.39
N THR A 280 -14.67 10.50 -10.39
CA THR A 280 -13.39 9.80 -10.27
C THR A 280 -12.22 10.72 -10.61
N TRP A 281 -10.98 10.27 -10.38
CA TRP A 281 -9.79 11.03 -10.78
C TRP A 281 -9.75 11.35 -12.28
N TRP A 282 -10.29 10.48 -13.13
CA TRP A 282 -10.30 10.67 -14.58
C TRP A 282 -11.23 11.80 -15.00
N ASP A 283 -12.36 11.95 -14.31
CA ASP A 283 -13.33 13.03 -14.55
C ASP A 283 -12.77 14.41 -14.12
N LEU A 284 -11.72 14.42 -13.28
CA LEU A 284 -11.08 15.63 -12.75
C LEU A 284 -9.80 16.02 -13.50
N LEU A 285 -9.32 15.18 -14.42
CA LEU A 285 -8.17 15.55 -15.24
C LEU A 285 -8.64 16.59 -16.27
N PRO A 286 -8.01 17.77 -16.34
CA PRO A 286 -8.28 18.72 -17.41
C PRO A 286 -7.75 18.13 -18.73
N MET A 287 -8.63 17.43 -19.44
CA MET A 287 -8.42 16.84 -20.75
C MET A 287 -9.35 17.57 -21.73
N GLU A 288 -8.84 18.01 -22.87
CA GLU A 288 -9.74 18.25 -24.01
C GLU A 288 -10.26 16.89 -24.47
N HIS A 289 -11.55 16.64 -24.25
CA HIS A 289 -12.21 15.50 -24.87
C HIS A 289 -12.22 15.72 -26.40
N PRO A 290 -12.04 14.68 -27.23
CA PRO A 290 -12.10 14.79 -28.69
C PRO A 290 -13.40 15.45 -29.19
N ASP A 291 -14.46 15.41 -28.38
CA ASP A 291 -15.79 15.93 -28.68
C ASP A 291 -16.06 17.34 -28.11
N GLY A 292 -15.04 18.03 -27.56
CA GLY A 292 -15.14 19.45 -27.17
C GLY A 292 -16.06 19.76 -25.99
N HIS A 293 -16.44 18.76 -25.19
CA HIS A 293 -17.20 18.99 -23.96
C HIS A 293 -16.25 19.10 -22.76
N ASP A 294 -15.98 20.33 -22.34
CA ASP A 294 -15.47 20.63 -20.99
C ASP A 294 -16.51 20.17 -19.96
N ILE A 295 -16.09 19.31 -19.02
CA ILE A 295 -16.87 19.07 -17.80
C ILE A 295 -16.47 20.17 -16.81
N GLN A 296 -17.39 21.12 -16.63
CA GLN A 296 -17.32 22.18 -15.62
C GLN A 296 -17.32 21.65 -14.18
#